data_AF-A0AAU8LXU5-F1
#
_entry.id   AF-A0AAU8LXU5-F1
#
_cell.length_a   1.000
_cell.length_b   1.000
_cell.length_c   1.000
_cell.angle_alpha   90.00
_cell.angle_beta   90.00
_cell.angle_gamma   90.00
#
_symmetry.space_group_name_H-M   'P 1'
#
loop_
_entity.id
_entity.type
_entity.pdbx_description
1 polymer ?
#
loop_
_entity_poly.entity_id
_entity_poly.type
_entity_poly.pdbx_seq_one_letter_code
_entity_poly.pdbx_strand_id
1 'polypeptide(L)'
;MRTLTLDIPEAVLSGVKIPRTRLKSDLKRELALQLYREQMISFANAHRMADMSKVEFHHLLGERQIPRQYDVEDYEKDMENLARWNKAQ
;
A
#
# COMPACT_ATOMS: atom_id res chain seq x y z
N MET A 1 9.21 -17.96 1.26
CA MET A 1 9.16 -16.49 1.17
C MET A 1 10.49 -15.94 1.67
N ARG A 2 11.09 -14.99 0.94
CA ARG A 2 12.29 -14.28 1.39
C ARG A 2 11.86 -12.98 2.06
N THR A 3 12.37 -12.69 3.25
CA THR A 3 12.05 -11.48 4.01
C THR A 3 13.29 -10.60 4.15
N LEU A 4 13.06 -9.29 4.25
CA LEU A 4 14.07 -8.30 4.61
C LEU A 4 13.73 -7.75 6.00
N THR A 5 14.72 -7.64 6.88
CA THR A 5 14.58 -7.07 8.22
C THR A 5 15.15 -5.66 8.22
N LEU A 6 14.40 -4.72 8.80
CA LEU A 6 14.84 -3.34 9.03
C LEU A 6 15.05 -3.17 10.53
N ASP A 7 16.28 -2.84 10.93
CA ASP A 7 16.61 -2.56 12.32
C ASP A 7 16.43 -1.07 12.61
N ILE A 8 15.61 -0.77 13.62
CA ILE A 8 15.37 0.60 14.09
C ILE A 8 15.97 0.72 15.50
N PRO A 9 16.88 1.67 15.75
CA PRO A 9 17.50 1.84 17.06
C PRO A 9 16.45 2.09 18.17
N GLU A 10 16.63 1.48 19.34
CA GLU A 10 15.68 1.62 20.45
C GLU A 10 15.51 3.06 20.92
N ALA A 11 16.56 3.88 20.82
CA ALA A 11 16.51 5.31 21.11
C ALA A 11 15.47 6.04 20.24
N VAL A 12 15.32 5.64 18.97
CA VAL A 12 14.30 6.20 18.07
C VAL A 12 12.92 5.69 18.47
N LEU A 13 12.79 4.39 18.78
CA LEU A 13 11.51 3.79 19.17
C LEU A 13 10.94 4.39 20.46
N SER A 14 11.82 4.84 21.37
CA SER A 14 11.44 5.46 22.64
C SER A 14 10.78 6.82 22.45
N GLY A 15 11.08 7.52 21.35
CA GLY A 15 10.46 8.80 20.99
C GLY A 15 9.14 8.66 20.22
N VAL A 16 8.78 7.46 19.76
CA VAL A 16 7.57 7.24 18.96
C VAL A 16 6.34 7.25 19.86
N LYS A 17 5.37 8.11 19.55
CA LYS A 17 4.08 8.21 20.26
C LYS A 17 3.09 7.12 19.85
N ILE A 18 3.54 5.87 19.77
CA ILE A 18 2.71 4.70 19.42
C ILE A 18 2.89 3.63 20.50
N PRO A 19 1.80 3.05 21.04
CA PRO A 19 1.90 1.94 21.98
C PRO A 19 2.71 0.78 21.41
N ARG A 20 3.57 0.14 22.23
CA ARG A 20 4.42 -0.98 21.81
C ARG A 20 3.63 -2.15 21.18
N THR A 21 2.38 -2.34 21.58
CA THR A 21 1.47 -3.35 21.02
C THR A 21 1.08 -3.09 19.56
N ARG A 22 1.06 -1.83 19.11
CA ARG A 22 0.68 -1.41 17.75
C ARG A 22 1.84 -0.89 16.92
N LEU A 23 3.01 -0.69 17.53
CA LEU A 23 4.18 -0.09 16.90
C LEU A 23 4.55 -0.77 15.57
N LYS A 24 4.64 -2.10 15.56
CA LYS A 24 5.01 -2.85 14.36
C LYS A 24 3.96 -2.73 13.24
N SER A 25 2.68 -2.88 13.57
CA SER A 25 1.60 -2.81 12.58
C SER A 25 1.46 -1.39 12.01
N ASP A 26 1.56 -0.37 12.86
CA ASP A 26 1.46 1.02 12.43
C ASP A 26 2.67 1.41 11.57
N LEU A 27 3.90 1.04 11.94
CA LEU A 27 5.08 1.30 11.11
C LEU A 27 5.00 0.57 9.75
N LYS A 28 4.53 -0.67 9.74
CA LYS A 28 4.34 -1.44 8.49
C LYS A 28 3.32 -0.75 7.57
N ARG A 29 2.24 -0.23 8.15
CA ARG A 29 1.20 0.53 7.44
C ARG A 29 1.74 1.85 6.89
N GLU A 30 2.44 2.64 7.71
CA GLU A 30 3.03 3.92 7.26
C GLU A 30 4.07 3.68 6.15
N LEU A 31 4.88 2.63 6.26
CA LEU A 31 5.84 2.26 5.22
C LEU A 31 5.14 1.85 3.93
N ALA A 32 4.07 1.04 4.00
CA ALA A 32 3.29 0.65 2.83
C ALA A 32 2.65 1.86 2.13
N LEU A 33 2.11 2.82 2.89
CA LEU A 33 1.56 4.08 2.36
C LEU A 33 2.64 4.90 1.66
N GLN A 34 3.80 5.05 2.30
CA GLN A 34 4.92 5.81 1.76
C GLN A 34 5.43 5.18 0.46
N LEU A 35 5.65 3.87 0.44
CA LEU A 35 6.11 3.17 -0.76
C LEU A 35 5.09 3.24 -1.90
N TYR A 36 3.79 3.16 -1.59
CA TYR A 36 2.74 3.35 -2.59
C TYR A 36 2.77 4.77 -3.13
N ARG A 37 2.80 5.79 -2.25
CA ARG A 37 2.80 7.21 -2.64
C ARG A 37 3.94 7.56 -3.59
N GLU A 38 5.12 6.99 -3.37
CA GLU A 38 6.32 7.20 -4.21
C GLU A 38 6.36 6.27 -5.45
N GLN A 39 5.26 5.60 -5.80
CA GLN A 39 5.14 4.69 -6.96
C GLN A 39 6.10 3.50 -6.94
N MET A 40 6.68 3.16 -5.77
CA MET A 40 7.65 2.07 -5.65
C MET A 40 7.00 0.69 -5.60
N ILE A 41 5.72 0.61 -5.18
CA ILE A 41 4.96 -0.63 -5.13
C ILE A 41 3.54 -0.41 -5.65
N SER A 42 2.98 -1.45 -6.27
CA SER A 42 1.57 -1.44 -6.69
C SER A 42 0.61 -1.43 -5.51
N PHE A 43 -0.64 -0.99 -5.75
CA PHE A 43 -1.72 -1.07 -4.76
C PHE A 43 -1.87 -2.48 -4.18
N ALA A 44 -1.80 -3.50 -5.04
CA ALA A 44 -1.89 -4.91 -4.65
C ALA A 44 -0.79 -5.32 -3.66
N ASN A 45 0.42 -4.79 -3.82
CA ASN A 45 1.52 -5.07 -2.90
C ASN A 45 1.42 -4.21 -1.63
N ALA A 46 0.96 -2.96 -1.74
CA ALA A 46 0.81 -2.06 -0.62
C ALA A 46 -0.23 -2.55 0.40
N HIS A 47 -1.43 -2.93 -0.03
CA HIS A 47 -2.46 -3.41 0.91
C HIS A 47 -2.04 -4.73 1.60
N ARG A 48 -1.37 -5.64 0.86
CA ARG A 48 -0.82 -6.88 1.44
C ARG A 48 0.31 -6.58 2.42
N MET A 49 1.18 -5.63 2.08
CA MET A 49 2.25 -5.22 2.99
C MET A 49 1.68 -4.60 4.26
N ALA A 50 0.61 -3.80 4.17
CA ALA A 50 -0.05 -3.22 5.34
C ALA A 50 -0.85 -4.24 6.18
N ASP A 51 -0.94 -5.51 5.76
CA ASP A 51 -1.84 -6.54 6.33
C ASP A 51 -3.32 -6.08 6.34
N MET A 52 -3.74 -5.38 5.29
CA MET A 52 -5.08 -4.83 5.13
C MET A 52 -5.82 -5.45 3.94
N SER A 53 -7.14 -5.53 4.04
CA SER A 53 -7.97 -5.80 2.87
C SER A 53 -7.86 -4.65 1.86
N LYS A 54 -8.23 -4.92 0.60
CA LYS A 54 -8.26 -3.89 -0.45
C LYS A 54 -9.16 -2.71 -0.06
N VAL A 55 -10.30 -2.99 0.58
CA VAL A 55 -11.28 -1.96 0.96
C VAL A 55 -10.74 -1.07 2.07
N GLU A 56 -10.18 -1.66 3.13
CA GLU A 56 -9.61 -0.90 4.25
C GLU A 56 -8.43 -0.04 3.80
N PHE A 57 -7.54 -0.60 2.97
CA PHE A 57 -6.40 0.16 2.45
C PHE A 57 -6.86 1.30 1.53
N HIS A 58 -7.92 1.08 0.74
CA HIS A 58 -8.48 2.14 -0.08
C HIS A 58 -9.07 3.28 0.76
N HIS A 59 -9.79 2.96 1.84
CA HIS A 59 -10.30 3.95 2.78
C HIS A 59 -9.16 4.77 3.40
N LEU A 60 -8.09 4.09 3.83
CA LEU A 60 -6.90 4.71 4.40
C LEU A 60 -6.21 5.69 3.44
N LEU A 61 -6.13 5.36 2.13
CA LEU A 61 -5.61 6.30 1.13
C LEU A 61 -6.47 7.58 1.07
N GLY A 62 -7.79 7.45 1.16
CA GLY A 62 -8.72 8.58 1.22
C GLY A 62 -8.52 9.44 2.47
N GLU A 63 -8.43 8.81 3.66
CA GLU A 63 -8.16 9.51 4.92
C GLU A 63 -6.83 10.28 4.89
N ARG A 64 -5.82 9.73 4.21
CA ARG A 64 -4.48 10.33 4.10
C ARG A 64 -4.32 11.23 2.88
N GLN A 65 -5.38 11.47 2.11
CA GLN A 65 -5.39 12.27 0.89
C GLN A 65 -4.29 11.84 -0.11
N ILE A 66 -3.99 10.55 -0.17
CA ILE A 66 -3.05 10.00 -1.13
C ILE A 66 -3.84 9.71 -2.41
N PRO A 67 -3.56 10.42 -3.52
CA PRO A 67 -4.28 10.21 -4.76
C PRO A 67 -4.07 8.77 -5.23
N ARG A 68 -5.12 8.17 -5.79
CA ARG A 68 -4.92 6.94 -6.54
C ARG A 68 -3.99 7.25 -7.70
N GLN A 69 -2.94 6.44 -7.79
CA GLN A 69 -2.16 6.32 -9.00
C GLN A 69 -2.98 5.47 -9.95
N TYR A 70 -3.92 6.13 -10.61
CA TYR A 70 -4.65 5.62 -11.77
C TYR A 70 -4.36 6.63 -12.87
N ASP A 71 -3.40 6.30 -13.71
CA ASP A 71 -2.99 7.13 -14.83
C ASP A 71 -3.74 6.73 -16.11
N VAL A 72 -3.39 7.41 -17.20
CA VAL A 72 -4.03 7.15 -18.50
C VAL A 72 -3.64 5.77 -19.01
N GLU A 73 -2.41 5.32 -18.75
CA GLU A 73 -1.95 3.98 -19.12
C GLU A 73 -2.76 2.88 -18.41
N ASP A 74 -3.05 3.03 -17.12
CA ASP A 74 -3.90 2.10 -16.37
C ASP A 74 -5.32 2.05 -16.97
N TYR A 75 -5.87 3.20 -17.34
CA TYR A 75 -7.17 3.29 -18.01
C TYR A 75 -7.20 2.57 -19.36
N GLU A 76 -6.20 2.82 -20.21
CA GLU A 76 -6.09 2.18 -21.52
C GLU A 76 -5.99 0.65 -21.39
N LYS A 77 -5.21 0.19 -20.41
CA LYS A 77 -5.03 -1.23 -20.13
C LYS A 77 -6.31 -1.90 -19.65
N ASP A 78 -7.11 -1.22 -18.83
CA ASP A 78 -8.44 -1.69 -18.44
C ASP A 78 -9.39 -1.77 -19.65
N MET A 79 -9.36 -0.78 -20.54
CA MET A 79 -10.15 -0.78 -21.78
C MET A 79 -9.77 -1.96 -22.70
N GLU A 80 -8.47 -2.25 -22.83
CA GLU A 80 -8.03 -3.44 -23.56
C GLU A 80 -8.52 -4.74 -22.92
N ASN A 81 -8.43 -4.84 -21.59
CA ASN A 81 -8.88 -6.03 -20.85
C ASN A 81 -10.39 -6.26 -21.05
N LEU A 82 -11.19 -5.19 -21.00
CA LEU A 82 -12.63 -5.24 -21.27
C LEU A 82 -12.92 -5.66 -22.71
N ALA A 83 -12.19 -5.12 -23.69
CA ALA A 83 -12.34 -5.51 -25.09
C ALA A 83 -11.98 -6.98 -25.33
N ARG A 84 -10.94 -7.49 -24.65
CA ARG A 84 -10.57 -8.92 -24.69
C ARG A 84 -11.66 -9.80 -24.08
N TRP A 85 -12.23 -9.41 -22.94
CA TRP A 85 -13.30 -10.14 -22.28
C TRP A 85 -14.56 -10.23 -23.16
N ASN A 86 -14.99 -9.13 -23.77
CA ASN A 86 -16.15 -9.10 -24.68
C ASN A 86 -15.97 -9.96 -25.94
N LYS A 87 -14.73 -10.15 -26.42
CA LYS A 87 -14.43 -11.00 -27.59
C LYS A 87 -14.38 -12.49 -27.26
N ALA A 88 -14.20 -12.83 -25.98
CA ALA A 88 -14.12 -14.21 -25.50
C ALA A 88 -15.49 -14.77 -25.06
N GLN A 89 -16.56 -13.98 -25.22
CA GLN A 89 -17.94 -14.28 -24.87
C GLN A 89 -18.79 -14.44 -26.14
#